data_AF-A0A5Q0M395-F1
#
_entry.id   AF-A0A5Q0M395-F1
#
_cell.length_a   1.000
_cell.length_b   1.000
_cell.length_c   1.000
_cell.angle_alpha   90.00
_cell.angle_beta   90.00
_cell.angle_gamma   90.00
#
_symmetry.space_group_name_H-M   'P 1'
#
loop_
_entity.id
_entity.type
_entity.pdbx_description
1 polymer ?
#
loop_
_entity_poly.entity_id
_entity_poly.type
_entity_poly.pdbx_seq_one_letter_code
_entity_poly.pdbx_strand_id
1 'polypeptide(L)'
;MFLPPQVSEVSVDCAWRYKTPYPPLGFLPFTEGALGNGDSFGLYWPIGLEAREPIVVETWHDSWQIQPTYSSLSSFLDAFKDAEDEYPEPLSLEKDARSPRALFFEAKQRVQSQAVDDAVALLEQALDVLPEYTDALCLLWAQYVRQGRIEEAHAVAVKAIIAPPSFGQRAMKQLKWLQGQDDAPRLADDPIWQARADLNLSYGGTKLNGDYAIYRTAIQAYLSASRFVEACTLMQTYGELMHAETVSFQEREGFVRLDYVAEQIAASGKLPNGPRA
;
A
#
# COMPACT_ATOMS: atom_id res chain seq x y z
N MET A 1 -3.65 2.91 -18.17
CA MET A 1 -3.31 3.85 -17.09
C MET A 1 -3.16 5.25 -17.67
N PHE A 2 -3.57 6.29 -16.94
CA PHE A 2 -3.42 7.69 -17.35
C PHE A 2 -1.97 8.13 -17.12
N LEU A 3 -1.22 8.47 -18.19
CA LEU A 3 0.14 8.99 -18.07
C LEU A 3 0.10 10.49 -17.73
N PRO A 4 0.96 10.98 -16.81
CA PRO A 4 0.99 12.38 -16.44
C PRO A 4 1.46 13.26 -17.62
N PRO A 5 1.01 14.54 -17.71
CA PRO A 5 1.35 15.44 -18.83
C PRO A 5 2.85 15.61 -19.08
N GLN A 6 3.64 15.56 -18.00
CA GLN A 6 5.09 15.78 -18.02
C GLN A 6 5.89 14.47 -18.13
N VAL A 7 5.26 13.34 -18.48
CA VAL A 7 5.94 12.04 -18.56
C VAL A 7 7.14 12.03 -19.51
N SER A 8 7.17 12.90 -20.53
CA SER A 8 8.30 13.04 -21.45
C SER A 8 9.53 13.72 -20.84
N GLU A 9 9.40 14.31 -19.65
CA GLU A 9 10.51 14.96 -18.92
C GLU A 9 11.31 13.94 -18.09
N VAL A 10 10.87 12.69 -18.03
CA VAL A 10 11.57 11.57 -17.37
C VAL A 10 11.73 10.38 -18.31
N SER A 11 12.76 9.58 -18.08
CA SER A 11 13.12 8.43 -18.90
C SER A 11 12.48 7.15 -18.34
N VAL A 12 11.17 6.99 -18.58
CA VAL A 12 10.42 5.79 -18.18
C VAL A 12 10.90 4.52 -18.90
N ASP A 13 10.93 3.39 -18.20
CA ASP A 13 11.25 2.09 -18.82
C ASP A 13 10.05 1.55 -19.63
N CYS A 14 10.02 1.85 -20.93
CA CYS A 14 8.99 1.35 -21.86
C CYS A 14 8.95 -0.20 -21.98
N ALA A 15 10.06 -0.88 -21.63
CA ALA A 15 10.15 -2.33 -21.64
C ALA A 15 9.73 -2.96 -20.29
N TRP A 16 9.42 -2.14 -19.28
CA TRP A 16 8.99 -2.59 -17.96
C TRP A 16 7.78 -3.52 -18.07
N ARG A 17 7.86 -4.67 -17.39
CA ARG A 17 6.77 -5.65 -17.30
C ARG A 17 6.70 -6.17 -15.88
N TYR A 18 5.51 -6.07 -15.29
CA TYR A 18 5.24 -6.65 -13.99
C TYR A 18 5.34 -8.19 -14.04
N LYS A 19 6.37 -8.76 -13.39
CA LYS A 19 6.70 -10.20 -13.39
C LYS A 19 6.95 -10.77 -11.99
N THR A 20 7.11 -9.89 -11.00
CA THR A 20 7.38 -10.21 -9.60
C THR A 20 6.45 -9.37 -8.73
N PRO A 21 6.00 -9.87 -7.56
CA PRO A 21 5.11 -9.10 -6.68
C PRO A 21 5.68 -7.77 -6.15
N TYR A 22 7.00 -7.61 -6.18
CA TYR A 22 7.70 -6.37 -5.85
C TYR A 22 8.66 -5.97 -6.99
N PRO A 23 8.78 -4.67 -7.33
CA PRO A 23 7.88 -3.57 -6.95
C PRO A 23 6.43 -3.85 -7.37
N PRO A 24 5.43 -3.26 -6.70
CA PRO A 24 4.04 -3.64 -6.82
C PRO A 24 3.45 -3.35 -8.19
N LEU A 25 2.35 -4.04 -8.50
CA LEU A 25 1.57 -3.75 -9.71
C LEU A 25 1.16 -2.28 -9.73
N GLY A 26 1.18 -1.64 -10.90
CA GLY A 26 0.96 -0.21 -11.03
C GLY A 26 2.21 0.65 -10.78
N PHE A 27 3.39 0.05 -10.55
CA PHE A 27 4.67 0.77 -10.57
C PHE A 27 5.26 0.81 -11.99
N LEU A 28 5.77 1.97 -12.40
CA LEU A 28 6.53 2.18 -13.64
C LEU A 28 7.81 2.98 -13.33
N PRO A 29 9.00 2.36 -13.36
CA PRO A 29 10.25 3.04 -13.03
C PRO A 29 10.68 4.04 -14.09
N PHE A 30 11.43 5.05 -13.65
CA PHE A 30 12.21 5.96 -14.51
C PHE A 30 13.62 6.16 -13.90
N THR A 31 14.55 6.75 -14.67
CA THR A 31 15.97 6.76 -14.29
C THR A 31 16.43 7.99 -13.51
N GLU A 32 15.70 9.11 -13.61
CA GLU A 32 16.03 10.35 -12.92
C GLU A 32 15.94 10.18 -11.40
N GLY A 33 16.92 10.74 -10.67
CA GLY A 33 16.97 10.60 -9.21
C GLY A 33 17.49 9.26 -8.69
N ALA A 34 17.79 8.29 -9.57
CA ALA A 34 18.18 6.96 -9.14
C ALA A 34 19.60 6.96 -8.54
N LEU A 35 19.70 6.54 -7.27
CA LEU A 35 20.96 6.45 -6.53
C LEU A 35 21.83 5.22 -6.89
N GLY A 36 21.29 4.30 -7.70
CA GLY A 36 21.89 2.99 -7.96
C GLY A 36 21.52 1.95 -6.89
N ASN A 37 22.16 0.78 -6.91
CA ASN A 37 21.91 -0.35 -5.97
C ASN A 37 20.49 -0.95 -5.97
N GLY A 38 19.67 -0.65 -6.98
CA GLY A 38 18.31 -1.17 -7.09
C GLY A 38 17.23 -0.22 -6.57
N ASP A 39 17.62 0.92 -6.00
CA ASP A 39 16.71 2.00 -5.64
C ASP A 39 16.39 2.83 -6.88
N SER A 40 15.12 3.15 -7.06
CA SER A 40 14.61 3.86 -8.22
C SER A 40 13.38 4.67 -7.84
N PHE A 41 13.19 5.80 -8.51
CA PHE A 41 11.91 6.47 -8.52
C PHE A 41 11.01 5.87 -9.62
N GLY A 42 9.71 5.97 -9.41
CA GLY A 42 8.75 5.55 -10.42
C GLY A 42 7.38 6.12 -10.19
N LEU A 43 6.59 6.11 -11.26
CA LEU A 43 5.17 6.40 -11.19
C LEU A 43 4.46 5.24 -10.51
N TYR A 44 3.52 5.55 -9.63
CA TYR A 44 2.66 4.56 -8.99
C TYR A 44 1.21 4.98 -9.05
N TRP A 45 0.34 4.12 -9.60
CA TRP A 45 -1.11 4.32 -9.58
C TRP A 45 -1.72 3.61 -8.35
N PRO A 46 -2.21 4.36 -7.35
CA PRO A 46 -2.82 3.78 -6.16
C PRO A 46 -4.05 2.93 -6.49
N ILE A 47 -4.28 1.88 -5.69
CA ILE A 47 -5.32 0.88 -5.97
C ILE A 47 -6.71 1.51 -5.96
N GLY A 48 -7.42 1.39 -7.06
CA GLY A 48 -8.77 1.94 -7.24
C GLY A 48 -8.78 3.43 -7.60
N LEU A 49 -7.63 4.05 -7.84
CA LEU A 49 -7.50 5.46 -8.25
C LEU A 49 -6.85 5.62 -9.64
N GLU A 50 -6.94 4.61 -10.51
CA GLU A 50 -6.25 4.53 -11.80
C GLU A 50 -6.65 5.63 -12.81
N ALA A 51 -7.77 6.30 -12.56
CA ALA A 51 -8.26 7.44 -13.35
C ALA A 51 -7.64 8.78 -12.92
N ARG A 52 -6.88 8.81 -11.81
CA ARG A 52 -6.12 9.98 -11.34
C ARG A 52 -4.68 9.91 -11.86
N GLU A 53 -3.98 11.05 -11.79
CA GLU A 53 -2.53 11.05 -12.00
C GLU A 53 -1.82 10.15 -10.98
N PRO A 54 -0.73 9.46 -11.40
CA PRO A 54 0.08 8.68 -10.47
C PRO A 54 0.82 9.59 -9.50
N ILE A 55 1.11 9.04 -8.32
CA ILE A 55 2.11 9.60 -7.41
C ILE A 55 3.52 9.19 -7.86
N VAL A 56 4.56 9.86 -7.36
CA VAL A 56 5.93 9.37 -7.50
C VAL A 56 6.37 8.72 -6.20
N VAL A 57 6.78 7.46 -6.32
CA VAL A 57 7.30 6.67 -5.20
C VAL A 57 8.79 6.39 -5.42
N GLU A 58 9.49 6.14 -4.32
CA GLU A 58 10.87 5.66 -4.29
C GLU A 58 10.87 4.21 -3.77
N THR A 59 11.58 3.31 -4.44
CA THR A 59 11.82 1.95 -3.93
C THR A 59 13.05 1.95 -3.04
N TRP A 60 12.94 1.41 -1.84
CA TRP A 60 14.06 1.08 -0.96
C TRP A 60 14.28 -0.43 -1.02
N HIS A 61 15.22 -0.85 -1.86
CA HIS A 61 15.46 -2.24 -2.24
C HIS A 61 15.85 -3.12 -1.05
N ASP A 62 16.79 -2.65 -0.22
CA ASP A 62 17.32 -3.42 0.91
C ASP A 62 16.26 -3.72 1.97
N SER A 63 15.29 -2.82 2.15
CA SER A 63 14.20 -2.97 3.12
C SER A 63 12.90 -3.45 2.48
N TRP A 64 12.85 -3.61 1.16
CA TRP A 64 11.64 -3.93 0.39
C TRP A 64 10.49 -2.95 0.65
N GLN A 65 10.81 -1.68 0.92
CA GLN A 65 9.85 -0.63 1.22
C GLN A 65 9.66 0.32 0.05
N ILE A 66 8.53 1.00 0.03
CA ILE A 66 8.18 2.02 -0.94
C ILE A 66 7.85 3.30 -0.20
N GLN A 67 8.55 4.38 -0.55
CA GLN A 67 8.29 5.71 -0.01
C GLN A 67 7.38 6.47 -0.96
N PRO A 68 6.14 6.81 -0.56
CA PRO A 68 5.22 7.61 -1.39
C PRO A 68 5.53 9.10 -1.26
N THR A 69 6.64 9.50 -1.89
CA THR A 69 7.34 10.75 -1.60
C THR A 69 6.66 11.98 -2.20
N TYR A 70 6.21 11.92 -3.45
CA TYR A 70 5.62 13.08 -4.14
C TYR A 70 4.19 12.80 -4.59
N SER A 71 3.32 13.79 -4.49
CA SER A 71 1.92 13.66 -4.91
C SER A 71 1.72 13.59 -6.41
N SER A 72 2.73 14.01 -7.20
CA SER A 72 2.68 14.07 -8.65
C SER A 72 4.08 14.05 -9.25
N LEU A 73 4.16 13.81 -10.57
CA LEU A 73 5.40 13.96 -11.32
C LEU A 73 5.91 15.42 -11.32
N SER A 74 5.00 16.40 -11.36
CA SER A 74 5.35 17.82 -11.29
C SER A 74 6.12 18.15 -10.01
N SER A 75 5.63 17.68 -8.86
CA SER A 75 6.29 17.89 -7.56
C SER A 75 7.66 17.21 -7.49
N PHE A 76 7.82 16.04 -8.10
CA PHE A 76 9.12 15.39 -8.23
C PHE A 76 10.08 16.24 -9.09
N LEU A 77 9.63 16.71 -10.26
CA LEU A 77 10.46 17.50 -11.18
C LEU A 77 10.90 18.83 -10.56
N ASP A 78 10.02 19.48 -9.79
CA ASP A 78 10.34 20.69 -9.04
C ASP A 78 11.45 20.41 -7.99
N ALA A 79 11.34 19.29 -7.25
CA ALA A 79 12.38 18.88 -6.31
C ALA A 79 13.70 18.50 -7.00
N PHE A 80 13.61 17.82 -8.14
CA PHE A 80 14.76 17.35 -8.91
C PHE A 80 15.55 18.49 -9.53
N LYS A 81 14.86 19.53 -10.01
CA LYS A 81 15.51 20.74 -10.54
C LYS A 81 16.31 21.49 -9.49
N ASP A 82 15.86 21.46 -8.24
CA ASP A 82 16.51 22.13 -7.11
C ASP A 82 17.56 21.25 -6.42
N ALA A 83 17.74 19.99 -6.83
CA ALA A 83 18.65 19.04 -6.20
C ALA A 83 20.12 19.32 -6.56
N GLU A 84 20.99 19.34 -5.55
CA GLU A 84 22.44 19.56 -5.74
C GLU A 84 23.18 18.29 -6.21
N ASP A 85 22.75 17.10 -5.75
CA ASP A 85 23.47 15.83 -5.93
C ASP A 85 22.69 14.80 -6.80
N GLU A 86 21.91 15.27 -7.79
CA GLU A 86 21.04 14.41 -8.64
C GLU A 86 20.03 13.54 -7.87
N TYR A 87 19.85 13.78 -6.56
CA TYR A 87 18.85 13.11 -5.73
C TYR A 87 17.84 14.13 -5.19
N PRO A 88 16.55 14.01 -5.55
CA PRO A 88 15.53 14.93 -5.09
C PRO A 88 15.08 14.57 -3.68
N GLU A 89 15.37 15.45 -2.72
CA GLU A 89 14.89 15.33 -1.35
C GLU A 89 13.36 15.57 -1.27
N PRO A 90 12.65 14.87 -0.36
CA PRO A 90 11.22 15.07 -0.17
C PRO A 90 10.85 16.53 0.11
N LEU A 91 9.83 17.04 -0.58
CA LEU A 91 9.33 18.40 -0.38
C LEU A 91 8.57 18.53 0.94
N SER A 92 8.56 19.75 1.49
CA SER A 92 7.69 20.10 2.62
C SER A 92 6.22 20.13 2.19
N LEU A 93 5.30 20.05 3.15
CA LEU A 93 3.85 20.19 2.89
C LEU A 93 3.48 21.54 2.26
N GLU A 94 4.26 22.59 2.47
CA GLU A 94 4.01 23.89 1.82
C GLU A 94 4.27 23.83 0.31
N LYS A 95 5.25 23.03 -0.12
CA LYS A 95 5.61 22.86 -1.53
C LYS A 95 4.87 21.71 -2.20
N ASP A 96 4.52 20.66 -1.45
CA ASP A 96 3.70 19.54 -1.92
C ASP A 96 2.65 19.17 -0.85
N ALA A 97 1.54 19.91 -0.86
CA ALA A 97 0.46 19.77 0.13
C ALA A 97 -0.27 18.43 0.08
N ARG A 98 -0.09 17.64 -0.99
CA ARG A 98 -0.74 16.35 -1.17
C ARG A 98 0.22 15.17 -1.07
N SER A 99 1.50 15.38 -0.77
CA SER A 99 2.46 14.28 -0.61
C SER A 99 1.97 13.34 0.51
N PRO A 100 1.73 12.04 0.22
CA PRO A 100 1.30 11.10 1.24
C PRO A 100 2.31 11.02 2.39
N ARG A 101 3.60 10.97 2.07
CA ARG A 101 4.69 10.94 3.04
C ARG A 101 4.71 12.20 3.91
N ALA A 102 4.65 13.39 3.31
CA ALA A 102 4.71 14.64 4.07
C ALA A 102 3.48 14.79 4.99
N LEU A 103 2.28 14.44 4.51
CA LEU A 103 1.04 14.43 5.29
C LEU A 103 1.15 13.46 6.48
N PHE A 104 1.70 12.27 6.27
CA PHE A 104 1.91 11.28 7.32
C PHE A 104 2.90 11.76 8.39
N PHE A 105 4.03 12.35 8.01
CA PHE A 105 5.01 12.85 8.99
C PHE A 105 4.48 14.04 9.79
N GLU A 106 3.74 14.96 9.17
CA GLU A 106 3.08 16.04 9.89
C GLU A 106 2.03 15.50 10.85
N ALA A 107 1.20 14.54 10.41
CA ALA A 107 0.24 13.87 11.28
C ALA A 107 0.92 13.24 12.51
N LYS A 108 2.10 12.60 12.34
CA LYS A 108 2.87 12.09 13.48
C LYS A 108 3.27 13.19 14.47
N GLN A 109 3.69 14.36 13.98
CA GLN A 109 4.01 15.50 14.84
C GLN A 109 2.76 16.00 15.59
N ARG A 110 1.60 16.07 14.91
CA ARG A 110 0.31 16.44 15.52
C ARG A 110 -0.14 15.47 16.60
N VAL A 111 0.07 14.16 16.42
CA VAL A 111 -0.18 13.15 17.47
C VAL A 111 0.71 13.40 18.69
N GLN A 112 2.00 13.70 18.47
CA GLN A 112 2.96 13.98 19.56
C GLN A 112 2.61 15.25 20.34
N SER A 113 2.12 16.29 19.67
CA SER A 113 1.65 17.53 20.31
C SER A 113 0.20 17.44 20.85
N GLN A 114 -0.42 16.26 20.78
CA GLN A 114 -1.80 15.99 21.22
C GLN A 114 -2.89 16.71 20.41
N ALA A 115 -2.56 17.25 19.23
CA ALA A 115 -3.51 17.78 18.26
C ALA A 115 -4.13 16.64 17.43
N VAL A 116 -4.98 15.83 18.08
CA VAL A 116 -5.50 14.58 17.49
C VAL A 116 -6.40 14.82 16.28
N ASP A 117 -7.27 15.83 16.31
CA ASP A 117 -8.18 16.13 15.19
C ASP A 117 -7.41 16.56 13.94
N ASP A 118 -6.38 17.41 14.09
CA ASP A 118 -5.49 17.79 12.99
C ASP A 118 -4.78 16.56 12.40
N ALA A 119 -4.29 15.66 13.27
CA ALA A 119 -3.64 14.43 12.83
C ALA A 119 -4.58 13.55 12.01
N VAL A 120 -5.84 13.38 12.46
CA VAL A 120 -6.86 12.62 11.74
C VAL A 120 -7.10 13.23 10.36
N ALA A 121 -7.30 14.55 10.27
CA ALA A 121 -7.56 15.23 9.00
C ALA A 121 -6.40 15.09 8.00
N LEU A 122 -5.16 15.15 8.49
CA LEU A 122 -3.97 14.93 7.65
C LEU A 122 -3.84 13.49 7.18
N LEU A 123 -4.15 12.51 8.04
CA LEU A 123 -4.12 11.09 7.69
C LEU A 123 -5.21 10.73 6.67
N GLU A 124 -6.42 11.27 6.83
CA GLU A 124 -7.49 11.12 5.85
C GLU A 124 -7.09 11.69 4.49
N GLN A 125 -6.42 12.85 4.46
CA GLN A 125 -5.88 13.42 3.21
C GLN A 125 -4.80 12.52 2.58
N ALA A 126 -3.89 11.96 3.39
CA ALA A 126 -2.86 11.05 2.89
C ALA A 126 -3.50 9.80 2.25
N LEU A 127 -4.58 9.29 2.85
CA LEU A 127 -5.29 8.10 2.39
C LEU A 127 -6.26 8.37 1.22
N ASP A 128 -6.67 9.61 0.96
CA ASP A 128 -7.33 9.97 -0.31
C ASP A 128 -6.35 9.93 -1.50
N VAL A 129 -5.06 10.16 -1.24
CA VAL A 129 -4.01 10.05 -2.27
C VAL A 129 -3.52 8.61 -2.40
N LEU A 130 -3.23 7.93 -1.29
CA LEU A 130 -2.74 6.55 -1.27
C LEU A 130 -3.56 5.70 -0.29
N PRO A 131 -4.67 5.08 -0.74
CA PRO A 131 -5.58 4.32 0.12
C PRO A 131 -4.94 3.14 0.87
N GLU A 132 -3.91 2.54 0.27
CA GLU A 132 -3.16 1.40 0.79
C GLU A 132 -1.90 1.81 1.57
N TYR A 133 -1.78 3.08 2.01
CA TYR A 133 -0.64 3.52 2.81
C TYR A 133 -0.70 2.93 4.24
N THR A 134 -0.08 1.76 4.42
CA THR A 134 -0.16 0.95 5.64
C THR A 134 0.19 1.71 6.92
N ASP A 135 1.27 2.50 6.91
CA ASP A 135 1.67 3.29 8.07
C ASP A 135 0.64 4.36 8.44
N ALA A 136 0.04 5.04 7.45
CA ALA A 136 -1.02 6.02 7.68
C ALA A 136 -2.31 5.37 8.17
N LEU A 137 -2.72 4.24 7.60
CA LEU A 137 -3.86 3.44 8.08
C LEU A 137 -3.67 3.02 9.54
N CYS A 138 -2.47 2.54 9.88
CA CYS A 138 -2.13 2.13 11.23
C CYS A 138 -2.24 3.27 12.24
N LEU A 139 -1.74 4.46 11.87
CA LEU A 139 -1.79 5.64 12.74
C LEU A 139 -3.21 6.22 12.86
N LEU A 140 -3.98 6.23 11.77
CA LEU A 140 -5.37 6.71 11.76
C LEU A 140 -6.25 5.84 12.65
N TRP A 141 -6.12 4.52 12.54
CA TRP A 141 -6.80 3.58 13.43
C TRP A 141 -6.53 3.91 14.91
N ALA A 142 -5.27 4.17 15.28
CA ALA A 142 -4.92 4.48 16.66
C ALA A 142 -5.58 5.78 17.14
N GLN A 143 -5.74 6.77 16.26
CA GLN A 143 -6.45 8.02 16.62
C GLN A 143 -7.95 7.80 16.75
N TYR A 144 -8.57 7.00 15.88
CA TYR A 144 -10.00 6.66 16.00
C TYR A 144 -10.31 5.91 17.29
N VAL A 145 -9.48 4.93 17.67
CA VAL A 145 -9.63 4.25 18.97
C VAL A 145 -9.51 5.25 20.12
N ARG A 146 -8.53 6.15 20.08
CA ARG A 146 -8.32 7.17 21.12
C ARG A 146 -9.51 8.13 21.25
N GLN A 147 -10.18 8.45 20.15
CA GLN A 147 -11.35 9.33 20.13
C GLN A 147 -12.67 8.61 20.43
N GLY A 148 -12.67 7.28 20.58
CA GLY A 148 -13.89 6.49 20.74
C GLY A 148 -14.71 6.36 19.45
N ARG A 149 -14.11 6.65 18.29
CA ARG A 149 -14.68 6.49 16.94
C ARG A 149 -14.59 5.02 16.51
N ILE A 150 -15.30 4.16 17.23
CA ILE A 150 -15.12 2.69 17.16
C ILE A 150 -15.53 2.12 15.79
N GLU A 151 -16.64 2.61 15.21
CA GLU A 151 -17.08 2.13 13.89
C GLU A 151 -16.05 2.45 12.80
N GLU A 152 -15.47 3.66 12.81
CA GLU A 152 -14.41 4.00 11.86
C GLU A 152 -13.12 3.23 12.14
N ALA A 153 -12.79 2.98 13.41
CA ALA A 153 -11.65 2.16 13.79
C ALA A 153 -11.78 0.72 13.26
N HIS A 154 -12.98 0.11 13.31
CA HIS A 154 -13.23 -1.21 12.71
C HIS A 154 -12.88 -1.21 11.22
N ALA A 155 -13.41 -0.25 10.46
CA ALA A 155 -13.17 -0.18 9.02
C ALA A 155 -11.69 0.05 8.67
N VAL A 156 -11.00 0.95 9.38
CA VAL A 156 -9.57 1.23 9.14
C VAL A 156 -8.69 0.06 9.58
N ALA A 157 -9.05 -0.67 10.65
CA ALA A 157 -8.30 -1.85 11.08
C ALA A 157 -8.27 -2.93 9.99
N VAL A 158 -9.41 -3.25 9.36
CA VAL A 158 -9.45 -4.21 8.25
C VAL A 158 -8.61 -3.73 7.07
N LYS A 159 -8.74 -2.45 6.69
CA LYS A 159 -7.90 -1.87 5.63
C LYS A 159 -6.40 -2.00 5.94
N ALA A 160 -5.98 -1.71 7.16
CA ALA A 160 -4.58 -1.85 7.58
C ALA A 160 -4.09 -3.30 7.53
N ILE A 161 -4.94 -4.27 7.89
CA ILE A 161 -4.60 -5.71 7.88
C ILE A 161 -4.36 -6.21 6.46
N ILE A 162 -5.14 -5.74 5.48
CA ILE A 162 -4.99 -6.15 4.08
C ILE A 162 -3.98 -5.31 3.30
N ALA A 163 -3.47 -4.21 3.87
CA ALA A 163 -2.59 -3.28 3.18
C ALA A 163 -1.14 -3.84 3.01
N PRO A 164 -0.43 -3.45 1.92
CA PRO A 164 0.87 -4.02 1.58
C PRO A 164 1.95 -3.71 2.61
N PRO A 165 2.82 -4.68 2.95
CA PRO A 165 3.96 -4.43 3.83
C PRO A 165 5.00 -3.47 3.24
N SER A 166 5.05 -3.30 1.92
CA SER A 166 5.94 -2.33 1.28
C SER A 166 5.66 -0.88 1.68
N PHE A 167 4.42 -0.53 2.05
CA PHE A 167 4.02 0.82 2.47
C PHE A 167 4.00 1.05 4.00
N GLY A 168 4.44 0.10 4.81
CA GLY A 168 4.50 0.32 6.26
C GLY A 168 4.53 -0.95 7.12
N GLN A 169 4.48 -0.74 8.43
CA GLN A 169 4.56 -1.82 9.40
C GLN A 169 3.29 -2.69 9.41
N ARG A 170 3.46 -4.01 9.61
CA ARG A 170 2.35 -4.96 9.72
C ARG A 170 1.37 -4.52 10.82
N ALA A 171 0.08 -4.63 10.54
CA ALA A 171 -1.01 -4.15 11.39
C ALA A 171 -1.31 -5.04 12.62
N MET A 172 -0.26 -5.42 13.37
CA MET A 172 -0.34 -6.32 14.52
C MET A 172 -1.23 -5.76 15.65
N LYS A 173 -1.19 -4.44 15.88
CA LYS A 173 -1.98 -3.79 16.93
C LYS A 173 -3.45 -3.74 16.57
N GLN A 174 -3.73 -3.48 15.30
CA GLN A 174 -5.06 -3.42 14.71
C GLN A 174 -5.71 -4.79 14.78
N LEU A 175 -4.99 -5.84 14.37
CA LEU A 175 -5.48 -7.22 14.48
C LEU A 175 -5.79 -7.59 15.94
N LYS A 176 -4.85 -7.38 16.87
CA LYS A 176 -5.05 -7.71 18.29
C LYS A 176 -6.25 -6.99 18.88
N TRP A 177 -6.44 -5.72 18.52
CA TRP A 177 -7.61 -4.97 18.96
C TRP A 177 -8.90 -5.50 18.34
N LEU A 178 -8.89 -5.82 17.04
CA LEU A 178 -10.03 -6.37 16.29
C LEU A 178 -10.45 -7.74 16.84
N GLN A 179 -9.50 -8.58 17.25
CA GLN A 179 -9.73 -9.86 17.93
C GLN A 179 -10.46 -9.71 19.27
N GLY A 180 -10.24 -8.59 19.97
CA GLY A 180 -10.93 -8.27 21.21
C GLY A 180 -12.28 -7.57 21.03
N GLN A 181 -12.75 -7.38 19.79
CA GLN A 181 -14.06 -6.79 19.51
C GLN A 181 -15.13 -7.88 19.43
N ASP A 182 -16.20 -7.70 20.22
CA ASP A 182 -17.34 -8.62 20.25
C ASP A 182 -18.21 -8.51 19.01
N ASP A 183 -18.42 -7.28 18.50
CA ASP A 183 -19.29 -7.00 17.36
C ASP A 183 -18.74 -5.86 16.48
N ALA A 184 -19.05 -5.94 15.19
CA ALA A 184 -18.81 -4.91 14.18
C ALA A 184 -19.83 -5.10 13.04
N PRO A 185 -21.08 -4.59 13.19
CA PRO A 185 -22.18 -4.90 12.28
C PRO A 185 -21.88 -4.57 10.80
N ARG A 186 -21.13 -3.49 10.54
CA ARG A 186 -20.75 -3.07 9.19
C ARG A 186 -19.72 -3.99 8.53
N LEU A 187 -19.07 -4.86 9.31
CA LEU A 187 -18.06 -5.81 8.85
C LEU A 187 -18.52 -7.27 8.98
N ALA A 188 -19.80 -7.52 9.33
CA ALA A 188 -20.28 -8.88 9.58
C ALA A 188 -19.99 -9.85 8.42
N ASP A 189 -20.07 -9.35 7.19
CA ASP A 189 -19.80 -10.12 5.96
C ASP A 189 -18.36 -9.97 5.43
N ASP A 190 -17.49 -9.23 6.13
CA ASP A 190 -16.11 -9.05 5.71
C ASP A 190 -15.27 -10.29 6.06
N PRO A 191 -14.58 -10.91 5.08
CA PRO A 191 -13.85 -12.15 5.32
C PRO A 191 -12.69 -12.00 6.31
N ILE A 192 -12.08 -10.80 6.41
CA ILE A 192 -11.00 -10.54 7.37
C ILE A 192 -11.56 -10.40 8.78
N TRP A 193 -12.73 -9.77 8.93
CA TRP A 193 -13.43 -9.74 10.20
C TRP A 193 -13.83 -11.14 10.65
N GLN A 194 -14.39 -11.96 9.76
CA GLN A 194 -14.80 -13.33 10.07
C GLN A 194 -13.63 -14.22 10.49
N ALA A 195 -12.47 -14.08 9.83
CA ALA A 195 -11.27 -14.87 10.10
C ALA A 195 -10.32 -14.26 11.16
N ARG A 196 -10.68 -13.12 11.76
CA ARG A 196 -9.77 -12.36 12.64
C ARG A 196 -9.20 -13.16 13.81
N ALA A 197 -9.96 -14.11 14.34
CA ALA A 197 -9.55 -14.92 15.49
C ALA A 197 -8.37 -15.85 15.15
N ASP A 198 -8.24 -16.26 13.88
CA ASP A 198 -7.23 -17.21 13.42
C ASP A 198 -6.01 -16.52 12.78
N LEU A 199 -6.13 -15.24 12.44
CA LEU A 199 -5.04 -14.45 11.87
C LEU A 199 -3.96 -14.13 12.92
N ASN A 200 -2.70 -14.18 12.52
CA ASN A 200 -1.54 -13.88 13.38
C ASN A 200 -0.65 -12.74 12.87
N LEU A 201 -0.62 -12.52 11.55
CA LEU A 201 0.25 -11.60 10.82
C LEU A 201 1.75 -11.77 11.09
N SER A 202 2.17 -13.01 11.37
CA SER A 202 3.57 -13.36 11.62
C SER A 202 4.11 -14.19 10.46
N TYR A 203 5.13 -13.69 9.77
CA TYR A 203 5.67 -14.30 8.54
C TYR A 203 7.17 -14.56 8.68
N GLY A 204 7.66 -15.55 7.92
CA GLY A 204 9.03 -16.04 8.04
C GLY A 204 9.28 -16.86 9.31
N GLY A 205 10.29 -17.73 9.24
CA GLY A 205 10.77 -18.50 10.40
C GLY A 205 9.89 -19.67 10.84
N THR A 206 8.74 -19.91 10.19
CA THR A 206 7.88 -21.07 10.44
C THR A 206 7.70 -21.91 9.19
N LYS A 207 7.50 -23.22 9.35
CA LYS A 207 7.30 -24.14 8.22
C LYS A 207 5.90 -24.00 7.59
N LEU A 208 4.93 -23.59 8.39
CA LEU A 208 3.52 -23.46 8.04
C LEU A 208 3.00 -22.14 8.61
N ASN A 209 2.16 -21.46 7.85
CA ASN A 209 1.48 -20.25 8.29
C ASN A 209 0.04 -20.24 7.75
N GLY A 210 -0.94 -20.35 8.66
CA GLY A 210 -2.36 -20.39 8.31
C GLY A 210 -2.88 -19.08 7.70
N ASP A 211 -2.19 -17.96 7.91
CA ASP A 211 -2.59 -16.65 7.40
C ASP A 211 -2.67 -16.64 5.86
N TYR A 212 -1.80 -17.40 5.17
CA TYR A 212 -1.82 -17.47 3.71
C TYR A 212 -3.10 -18.13 3.18
N ALA A 213 -3.59 -19.19 3.83
CA ALA A 213 -4.84 -19.84 3.46
C ALA A 213 -6.05 -18.93 3.75
N ILE A 214 -6.01 -18.20 4.87
CA ILE A 214 -7.02 -17.19 5.21
C ILE A 214 -7.05 -16.09 4.13
N TYR A 215 -5.89 -15.54 3.77
CA TYR A 215 -5.77 -14.52 2.73
C TYR A 215 -6.27 -15.01 1.37
N ARG A 216 -5.95 -16.24 0.95
CA ARG A 216 -6.48 -16.81 -0.31
C ARG A 216 -8.00 -16.91 -0.29
N THR A 217 -8.56 -17.35 0.82
CA THR A 217 -10.02 -17.44 0.99
C THR A 217 -10.66 -16.05 0.95
N ALA A 218 -10.10 -15.07 1.65
CA ALA A 218 -10.57 -13.69 1.65
C ALA A 218 -10.47 -13.03 0.27
N ILE A 219 -9.38 -13.24 -0.47
CA ILE A 219 -9.23 -12.78 -1.87
C ILE A 219 -10.38 -13.32 -2.73
N GLN A 220 -10.66 -14.62 -2.66
CA GLN A 220 -11.76 -15.22 -3.44
C GLN A 220 -13.13 -14.69 -3.02
N ALA A 221 -13.35 -14.45 -1.73
CA ALA A 221 -14.57 -13.83 -1.22
C ALA A 221 -14.74 -12.40 -1.74
N TYR A 222 -13.70 -11.57 -1.69
CA TYR A 222 -13.74 -10.21 -2.25
C TYR A 222 -13.98 -10.21 -3.76
N LEU A 223 -13.30 -11.08 -4.52
CA LEU A 223 -13.50 -11.22 -5.97
C LEU A 223 -14.93 -11.65 -6.31
N SER A 224 -15.49 -12.60 -5.56
CA SER A 224 -16.86 -13.10 -5.76
C SER A 224 -17.91 -12.03 -5.44
N ALA A 225 -17.64 -11.19 -4.44
CA ALA A 225 -18.48 -10.05 -4.06
C ALA A 225 -18.26 -8.81 -4.94
N SER A 226 -17.42 -8.88 -5.99
CA SER A 226 -17.01 -7.73 -6.81
C SER A 226 -16.37 -6.57 -6.03
N ARG A 227 -15.79 -6.86 -4.86
CA ARG A 227 -15.01 -5.93 -4.03
C ARG A 227 -13.57 -5.89 -4.54
N PHE A 228 -13.39 -5.39 -5.77
CA PHE A 228 -12.12 -5.52 -6.51
C PHE A 228 -10.97 -4.70 -5.91
N VAL A 229 -11.26 -3.58 -5.25
CA VAL A 229 -10.25 -2.77 -4.57
C VAL A 229 -9.63 -3.58 -3.43
N GLU A 230 -10.45 -4.11 -2.52
CA GLU A 230 -9.97 -4.94 -1.40
C GLU A 230 -9.31 -6.23 -1.87
N ALA A 231 -9.84 -6.86 -2.92
CA ALA A 231 -9.20 -8.01 -3.55
C ALA A 231 -7.79 -7.68 -4.06
N CYS A 232 -7.64 -6.60 -4.84
CA CYS A 232 -6.34 -6.21 -5.39
C CYS A 232 -5.35 -5.80 -4.31
N THR A 233 -5.80 -5.09 -3.27
CA THR A 233 -4.96 -4.73 -2.12
C THR A 233 -4.47 -5.98 -1.39
N LEU A 234 -5.36 -6.92 -1.08
CA LEU A 234 -4.96 -8.16 -0.41
C LEU A 234 -4.11 -9.08 -1.29
N MET A 235 -4.33 -9.08 -2.62
CA MET A 235 -3.48 -9.80 -3.56
C MET A 235 -2.06 -9.24 -3.60
N GLN A 236 -1.91 -7.91 -3.58
CA GLN A 236 -0.60 -7.28 -3.50
C GLN A 236 0.11 -7.67 -2.19
N THR A 237 -0.59 -7.59 -1.05
CA THR A 237 -0.08 -8.01 0.25
C THR A 237 0.33 -9.47 0.28
N TYR A 238 -0.52 -10.39 -0.20
CA TYR A 238 -0.21 -11.81 -0.27
C TYR A 238 1.02 -12.06 -1.16
N GLY A 239 1.08 -11.41 -2.33
CA GLY A 239 2.18 -11.56 -3.26
C GLY A 239 3.52 -11.10 -2.68
N GLU A 240 3.57 -9.93 -2.05
CA GLU A 240 4.77 -9.38 -1.41
C GLU A 240 5.27 -10.32 -0.28
N LEU A 241 4.36 -10.80 0.58
CA LEU A 241 4.71 -11.72 1.68
C LEU A 241 5.19 -13.08 1.17
N MET A 242 4.45 -13.69 0.25
CA MET A 242 4.79 -14.99 -0.30
C MET A 242 6.10 -14.95 -1.08
N HIS A 243 6.38 -13.83 -1.76
CA HIS A 243 7.65 -13.64 -2.46
C HIS A 243 8.85 -13.61 -1.52
N ALA A 244 8.67 -13.10 -0.30
CA ALA A 244 9.70 -13.07 0.74
C ALA A 244 9.93 -14.42 1.43
N GLU A 245 9.02 -15.38 1.30
CA GLU A 245 9.19 -16.72 1.87
C GLU A 245 10.21 -17.56 1.09
N THR A 246 10.76 -18.58 1.75
CA THR A 246 11.69 -19.52 1.11
C THR A 246 11.04 -20.25 -0.08
N VAL A 247 11.82 -20.62 -1.09
CA VAL A 247 11.35 -21.39 -2.26
C VAL A 247 10.57 -22.64 -1.84
N SER A 248 11.09 -23.42 -0.89
CA SER A 248 10.40 -24.62 -0.41
C SER A 248 9.07 -24.32 0.29
N PHE A 249 8.90 -23.13 0.87
CA PHE A 249 7.61 -22.70 1.43
C PHE A 249 6.62 -22.38 0.30
N GLN A 250 7.05 -21.61 -0.69
CA GLN A 250 6.24 -21.28 -1.87
C GLN A 250 5.76 -22.55 -2.59
N GLU A 251 6.63 -23.55 -2.77
CA GLU A 251 6.27 -24.84 -3.38
C GLU A 251 5.20 -25.61 -2.58
N ARG A 252 5.26 -25.59 -1.25
CA ARG A 252 4.25 -26.25 -0.38
C ARG A 252 2.89 -25.58 -0.48
N GLU A 253 2.87 -24.26 -0.58
CA GLU A 253 1.65 -23.47 -0.76
C GLU A 253 1.15 -23.50 -2.22
N GLY A 254 1.84 -24.20 -3.12
CA GLY A 254 1.50 -24.28 -4.54
C GLY A 254 1.59 -22.92 -5.24
N PHE A 255 2.46 -22.02 -4.76
CA PHE A 255 2.61 -20.68 -5.31
C PHE A 255 3.47 -20.71 -6.57
N VAL A 256 2.83 -20.53 -7.73
CA VAL A 256 3.51 -20.32 -9.01
C VAL A 256 3.50 -18.83 -9.32
N ARG A 257 4.68 -18.19 -9.24
CA ARG A 257 4.82 -16.73 -9.35
C ARG A 257 4.15 -16.12 -10.59
N LEU A 258 4.38 -16.70 -11.78
CA LEU A 258 3.85 -16.15 -13.02
C LEU A 258 2.33 -16.29 -13.11
N ASP A 259 1.78 -17.40 -12.62
CA ASP A 259 0.34 -17.62 -12.58
C ASP A 259 -0.31 -16.62 -11.62
N TYR A 260 0.29 -16.40 -10.45
CA TYR A 260 -0.19 -15.41 -9.49
C TYR A 260 -0.17 -13.97 -10.03
N VAL A 261 0.92 -13.60 -10.72
CA VAL A 261 1.03 -12.30 -11.38
C VAL A 261 -0.05 -12.14 -12.45
N ALA A 262 -0.33 -13.18 -13.25
CA ALA A 262 -1.40 -13.15 -14.25
C ALA A 262 -2.78 -13.00 -13.60
N GLU A 263 -3.04 -13.71 -12.50
CA GLU A 263 -4.26 -13.56 -11.70
C GLU A 263 -4.44 -12.13 -11.17
N GLN A 264 -3.36 -11.53 -10.64
CA GLN A 264 -3.39 -10.17 -10.11
C GLN A 264 -3.65 -9.13 -11.21
N ILE A 265 -3.02 -9.27 -12.38
CA ILE A 265 -3.29 -8.43 -13.54
C ILE A 265 -4.77 -8.55 -13.96
N ALA A 266 -5.28 -9.79 -14.04
CA ALA A 266 -6.68 -10.05 -14.40
C ALA A 266 -7.68 -9.46 -13.40
N ALA A 267 -7.37 -9.52 -12.09
CA ALA A 267 -8.15 -8.87 -11.05
C ALA A 267 -8.11 -7.34 -11.19
N SER A 268 -6.94 -6.76 -11.46
CA SER A 268 -6.80 -5.31 -11.69
C SER A 268 -7.62 -4.83 -12.89
N GLY A 269 -7.78 -5.66 -13.93
CA GLY A 269 -8.62 -5.36 -15.09
C GLY A 269 -10.11 -5.18 -14.78
N LYS A 270 -10.55 -5.54 -13.57
CA LYS A 270 -11.93 -5.36 -13.08
C LYS A 270 -12.08 -4.16 -12.14
N LEU A 271 -11.01 -3.41 -11.87
CA LEU A 271 -11.08 -2.21 -11.05
C LEU A 271 -11.96 -1.14 -11.72
N PRO A 272 -12.70 -0.35 -10.94
CA PRO A 272 -13.69 0.59 -11.46
C PRO A 272 -13.08 1.70 -12.33
N ASN A 273 -11.80 2.03 -12.10
CA ASN A 273 -11.10 3.12 -12.77
C ASN A 273 -10.08 2.64 -13.82
N GLY A 274 -10.08 1.35 -14.15
CA GLY A 274 -9.23 0.74 -15.18
C GLY A 274 -8.10 -0.13 -14.62
N PRO A 275 -7.38 -0.85 -15.49
CA PRO A 275 -6.30 -1.75 -15.10
C PRO A 275 -5.05 -1.01 -14.62
N ARG A 276 -4.28 -1.68 -13.76
CA ARG A 276 -2.96 -1.25 -13.24
C ARG A 276 -1.77 -1.88 -13.97
N ALA A 277 -2.04 -2.60 -15.06
CA ALA A 277 -1.07 -3.30 -15.90
C ALA A 277 -1.06 -2.73 -17.32
#